data_AF-A0A6G3T0M4-F1
#
_entry.id   AF-A0A6G3T0M4-F1
#
_cell.length_a   1.000
_cell.length_b   1.000
_cell.length_c   1.000
_cell.angle_alpha   90.00
_cell.angle_beta   90.00
_cell.angle_gamma   90.00
#
_symmetry.space_group_name_H-M   'P 1'
#
loop_
_entity.id
_entity.type
_entity.pdbx_description
1 polymer ?
#
loop_
_entity_poly.entity_id
_entity_poly.type
_entity_poly.pdbx_seq_one_letter_code
_entity_poly.pdbx_strand_id
1 'polypeptide(L)'
;RAGLLAAPPEALVAATDRVCERYAQDPGSGQRHYDPAIYGPVADGVLLTADPLEALAAGAGGAVELLVCHTTEEYWLLDAVGSSAKITSEEQLAAFAADFGLPSSLVEGHRERLPDAPLLDVYLSLYSGLLFAEYSTRLAEAHALAGGRAFLARFDRRRDRAGGRVRAWHCADIPFAFGNLHEESVHFLVGGPPGAADQELSRRMARAWAGFAAHGEPGWAPLDGPAGGGETVRVWRTEEEEAADAARRPGGARRADGVRRVEDDRGAEHGFRDLWRTAGLPLLAP
;
A
#
# COMPACT_ATOMS: atom_id res chain seq x y z
N ARG A 1 -14.16 4.54 34.21
CA ARG A 1 -12.81 5.08 34.49
C ARG A 1 -12.13 4.42 35.70
N ALA A 2 -12.68 4.52 36.93
CA ALA A 2 -12.05 3.93 38.12
C ALA A 2 -11.79 2.41 37.99
N GLY A 3 -12.74 1.65 37.43
CA GLY A 3 -12.55 0.22 37.18
C GLY A 3 -11.46 -0.12 36.14
N LEU A 4 -11.25 0.73 35.12
CA LEU A 4 -10.17 0.54 34.15
C LEU A 4 -8.80 0.87 34.76
N LEU A 5 -8.73 1.92 35.60
CA LEU A 5 -7.49 2.33 36.27
C LEU A 5 -7.03 1.33 37.33
N ALA A 6 -7.95 0.57 37.92
CA ALA A 6 -7.64 -0.45 38.92
C ALA A 6 -7.39 -1.84 38.31
N ALA A 7 -7.67 -2.03 37.02
CA ALA A 7 -7.44 -3.30 36.35
C ALA A 7 -5.94 -3.51 36.08
N PRO A 8 -5.41 -4.73 36.26
CA PRO A 8 -4.05 -5.04 35.87
C PRO A 8 -3.92 -4.96 34.33
N PRO A 9 -2.76 -4.54 33.79
CA PRO A 9 -2.55 -4.41 32.34
C PRO A 9 -2.92 -5.67 31.56
N GLU A 10 -2.62 -6.85 32.09
CA GLU A 10 -2.91 -8.14 31.46
C GLU A 10 -4.42 -8.38 31.31
N ALA A 11 -5.22 -7.93 32.27
CA ALA A 11 -6.68 -8.02 32.18
C ALA A 11 -7.25 -7.08 31.11
N LEU A 12 -6.62 -5.91 30.90
CA LEU A 12 -7.01 -4.98 29.83
C LEU A 12 -6.67 -5.55 28.45
N VAL A 13 -5.49 -6.16 28.29
CA VAL A 13 -5.10 -6.85 27.03
C VAL A 13 -6.05 -8.00 26.75
N ALA A 14 -6.30 -8.89 27.72
CA ALA A 14 -7.24 -10.00 27.53
C ALA A 14 -8.69 -9.54 27.29
N ALA A 15 -9.09 -8.37 27.80
CA ALA A 15 -10.38 -7.78 27.47
C ALA A 15 -10.39 -7.23 26.02
N THR A 16 -9.28 -6.64 25.58
CA THR A 16 -9.09 -6.12 24.22
C THR A 16 -9.19 -7.24 23.20
N ASP A 17 -8.46 -8.35 23.40
CA ASP A 17 -8.49 -9.50 22.50
C ASP A 17 -9.91 -10.02 22.31
N ARG A 18 -10.68 -10.14 23.41
CA ARG A 18 -12.09 -10.58 23.37
C ARG A 18 -13.01 -9.58 22.66
N VAL A 19 -12.71 -8.29 22.67
CA VAL A 19 -13.49 -7.28 21.94
C VAL A 19 -13.16 -7.37 20.45
N CYS A 20 -11.88 -7.40 20.10
CA CYS A 20 -11.40 -7.52 18.72
C CYS A 20 -11.92 -8.82 18.06
N GLU A 21 -11.88 -9.94 18.78
CA GLU A 21 -12.39 -11.23 18.29
C GLU A 21 -13.90 -11.16 18.02
N ARG A 22 -14.68 -10.53 18.90
CA ARG A 22 -16.12 -10.35 18.67
C ARG A 22 -16.40 -9.53 17.41
N TYR A 23 -15.66 -8.44 17.20
CA TYR A 23 -15.81 -7.64 15.98
C TYR A 23 -15.45 -8.45 14.72
N ALA A 24 -14.33 -9.18 14.74
CA ALA A 24 -13.91 -10.02 13.62
C ALA A 24 -14.93 -11.13 13.29
N GLN A 25 -15.69 -11.62 14.28
CA GLN A 25 -16.71 -12.67 14.10
C GLN A 25 -18.11 -12.14 13.75
N ASP A 26 -18.34 -10.82 13.84
CA ASP A 26 -19.65 -10.21 13.61
C ASP A 26 -19.63 -9.31 12.37
N PRO A 27 -20.17 -9.76 11.22
CA PRO A 27 -20.32 -8.93 10.03
C PRO A 27 -21.17 -7.67 10.26
N GLY A 28 -22.00 -7.62 11.31
CA GLY A 28 -22.77 -6.43 11.70
C GLY A 28 -21.93 -5.33 12.36
N SER A 29 -20.64 -5.58 12.61
CA SER A 29 -19.72 -4.63 13.24
C SER A 29 -19.13 -3.58 12.27
N GLY A 30 -19.61 -3.55 11.02
CA GLY A 30 -19.19 -2.59 10.01
C GLY A 30 -17.70 -2.71 9.70
N GLN A 31 -17.00 -1.56 9.59
CA GLN A 31 -15.55 -1.53 9.36
C GLN A 31 -14.74 -2.36 10.37
N ARG A 32 -15.24 -2.52 11.62
CA ARG A 32 -14.57 -3.31 12.66
C ARG A 32 -14.57 -4.81 12.39
N HIS A 33 -15.43 -5.30 11.51
CA HIS A 33 -15.36 -6.67 11.04
C HIS A 33 -14.06 -6.95 10.28
N TYR A 34 -13.58 -5.96 9.53
CA TYR A 34 -12.42 -6.08 8.65
C TYR A 34 -11.13 -5.58 9.32
N ASP A 35 -11.23 -4.52 10.13
CA ASP A 35 -10.16 -3.98 10.97
C ASP A 35 -10.62 -3.90 12.45
N PRO A 36 -10.38 -4.97 13.23
CA PRO A 36 -10.84 -5.05 14.60
C PRO A 36 -10.00 -4.22 15.58
N ALA A 37 -8.95 -3.49 15.15
CA ALA A 37 -8.04 -2.78 16.04
C ALA A 37 -8.73 -1.61 16.78
N ILE A 38 -9.09 -1.81 18.06
CA ILE A 38 -9.90 -0.83 18.80
C ILE A 38 -9.14 0.36 19.40
N TYR A 39 -7.81 0.37 19.30
CA TYR A 39 -6.98 1.47 19.78
C TYR A 39 -6.18 2.06 18.62
N GLY A 40 -6.22 3.38 18.50
CA GLY A 40 -5.46 4.14 17.54
C GLY A 40 -5.42 5.62 17.93
N PRO A 41 -4.64 6.45 17.20
CA PRO A 41 -4.68 7.89 17.36
C PRO A 41 -6.09 8.44 17.16
N VAL A 42 -6.44 9.47 17.92
CA VAL A 42 -7.70 10.21 17.77
C VAL A 42 -7.41 11.69 17.65
N ALA A 43 -8.20 12.40 16.84
CA ALA A 43 -8.21 13.87 16.81
C ALA A 43 -8.81 14.39 18.13
N ASP A 44 -7.98 14.45 19.17
CA ASP A 44 -8.35 14.80 20.54
C ASP A 44 -8.57 16.30 20.77
N GLY A 45 -8.29 17.13 19.76
CA GLY A 45 -8.36 18.59 19.87
C GLY A 45 -7.17 19.21 20.61
N VAL A 46 -6.16 18.42 21.00
CA VAL A 46 -4.99 18.86 21.77
C VAL A 46 -3.70 18.57 21.02
N LEU A 47 -3.39 17.29 20.79
CA LEU A 47 -2.23 16.87 20.01
C LEU A 47 -2.58 16.79 18.52
N LEU A 48 -3.72 16.19 18.20
CA LEU A 48 -4.26 16.13 16.85
C LEU A 48 -5.55 16.95 16.83
N THR A 49 -5.48 18.14 16.25
CA THR A 49 -6.57 19.12 16.29
C THR A 49 -7.56 18.98 15.12
N ALA A 50 -7.23 18.19 14.11
CA ALA A 50 -8.04 17.93 12.93
C ALA A 50 -7.73 16.54 12.35
N ASP A 51 -8.49 16.13 11.33
CA ASP A 51 -8.10 14.98 10.51
C ASP A 51 -6.69 15.19 9.92
N PRO A 52 -5.81 14.17 9.91
CA PRO A 52 -4.44 14.33 9.43
C PRO A 52 -4.32 14.83 7.99
N LEU A 53 -5.20 14.41 7.07
CA LEU A 53 -5.14 14.85 5.68
C LEU A 53 -5.67 16.28 5.53
N GLU A 54 -6.70 16.65 6.27
CA GLU A 54 -7.16 18.05 6.35
C GLU A 54 -6.06 18.97 6.92
N ALA A 55 -5.39 18.53 7.99
CA ALA A 55 -4.31 19.28 8.62
C ALA A 55 -3.14 19.48 7.65
N LEU A 56 -2.72 18.42 6.95
CA LEU A 56 -1.66 18.49 5.92
C LEU A 56 -2.05 19.41 4.77
N ALA A 57 -3.29 19.32 4.27
CA ALA A 57 -3.79 20.20 3.22
C ALA A 57 -3.84 21.67 3.66
N ALA A 58 -4.05 21.92 4.96
CA ALA A 58 -3.98 23.25 5.56
C ALA A 58 -2.52 23.72 5.84
N GLY A 59 -1.51 22.92 5.50
CA GLY A 59 -0.09 23.26 5.62
C GLY A 59 0.57 22.78 6.92
N ALA A 60 -0.10 21.97 7.74
CA ALA A 60 0.54 21.38 8.92
C ALA A 60 1.74 20.53 8.49
N GLY A 61 2.88 20.72 9.16
CA GLY A 61 4.11 19.99 8.85
C GLY A 61 4.84 20.43 7.58
N GLY A 62 4.41 21.49 6.89
CA GLY A 62 5.03 21.95 5.63
C GLY A 62 6.51 22.39 5.71
N ALA A 63 7.05 22.55 6.93
CA ALA A 63 8.47 22.81 7.16
C ALA A 63 9.34 21.54 7.12
N VAL A 64 8.76 20.35 7.06
CA VAL A 64 9.45 19.06 7.05
C VAL A 64 9.31 18.46 5.66
N GLU A 65 10.43 18.07 5.06
CA GLU A 65 10.41 17.31 3.80
C GLU A 65 9.90 15.88 4.05
N LEU A 66 9.17 15.33 3.07
CA LEU A 66 8.47 14.06 3.23
C LEU A 66 8.91 13.05 2.16
N LEU A 67 9.25 11.82 2.57
CA LEU A 67 9.42 10.68 1.69
C LEU A 67 8.44 9.58 2.10
N VAL A 68 7.55 9.20 1.20
CA VAL A 68 6.51 8.18 1.43
C VAL A 68 6.73 7.00 0.49
N CYS A 69 6.65 5.78 1.04
CA CYS A 69 6.70 4.54 0.28
C CYS A 69 5.55 3.64 0.73
N HIS A 70 4.90 2.96 -0.23
CA HIS A 70 3.96 1.87 0.03
C HIS A 70 4.29 0.70 -0.89
N THR A 71 3.86 -0.50 -0.53
CA THR A 71 3.99 -1.69 -1.38
C THR A 71 2.76 -1.87 -2.27
N THR A 72 2.88 -2.57 -3.39
CA THR A 72 1.77 -2.66 -4.37
C THR A 72 0.72 -3.73 -4.07
N GLU A 73 1.03 -4.67 -3.17
CA GLU A 73 0.17 -5.80 -2.77
C GLU A 73 0.02 -5.89 -1.23
N GLU A 74 -0.06 -4.74 -0.55
CA GLU A 74 -0.03 -4.58 0.93
C GLU A 74 -0.84 -5.64 1.69
N TYR A 75 -2.13 -5.79 1.38
CA TYR A 75 -3.05 -6.58 2.23
C TYR A 75 -2.86 -8.10 2.12
N TRP A 76 -2.09 -8.59 1.15
CA TRP A 76 -1.86 -10.04 1.00
C TRP A 76 -1.05 -10.64 2.15
N LEU A 77 -0.21 -9.86 2.85
CA LEU A 77 0.46 -10.38 4.05
C LEU A 77 -0.56 -10.65 5.16
N LEU A 78 -1.48 -9.71 5.38
CA LEU A 78 -2.51 -9.82 6.42
C LEU A 78 -3.41 -11.03 6.17
N ASP A 79 -3.73 -11.31 4.89
CA ASP A 79 -4.43 -12.52 4.51
C ASP A 79 -3.63 -13.80 4.81
N ALA A 80 -2.35 -13.83 4.42
CA ALA A 80 -1.47 -14.97 4.56
C ALA A 80 -1.22 -15.37 6.02
N VAL A 81 -1.18 -14.39 6.94
CA VAL A 81 -1.03 -14.64 8.38
C VAL A 81 -2.36 -14.84 9.12
N GLY A 82 -3.49 -14.88 8.38
CA GLY A 82 -4.82 -15.14 8.96
C GLY A 82 -5.46 -13.96 9.68
N SER A 83 -4.97 -12.74 9.44
CA SER A 83 -5.44 -11.49 10.05
C SER A 83 -6.41 -10.69 9.16
N SER A 84 -6.94 -11.30 8.11
CA SER A 84 -7.94 -10.70 7.22
C SER A 84 -9.25 -11.47 7.26
N ALA A 85 -10.37 -10.76 7.15
CA ALA A 85 -11.66 -11.34 6.81
C ALA A 85 -11.55 -12.15 5.49
N LYS A 86 -12.26 -13.28 5.44
CA LYS A 86 -12.23 -14.20 4.29
C LYS A 86 -13.49 -14.01 3.45
N ILE A 87 -13.35 -13.23 2.38
CA ILE A 87 -14.44 -12.93 1.45
C ILE A 87 -14.57 -14.07 0.44
N THR A 88 -15.71 -14.74 0.49
CA THR A 88 -16.03 -15.92 -0.33
C THR A 88 -17.30 -15.75 -1.16
N SER A 89 -18.07 -14.67 -0.95
CA SER A 89 -19.26 -14.35 -1.74
C SER A 89 -19.34 -12.89 -2.18
N GLU A 90 -20.03 -12.67 -3.29
CA GLU A 90 -20.35 -11.34 -3.82
C GLU A 90 -21.06 -10.43 -2.81
N GLU A 91 -21.95 -11.02 -2.00
CA GLU A 91 -22.64 -10.32 -0.92
C GLU A 91 -21.67 -9.81 0.16
N GLN A 92 -20.67 -10.61 0.52
CA GLN A 92 -19.64 -10.19 1.49
C GLN A 92 -18.75 -9.08 0.94
N LEU A 93 -18.42 -9.10 -0.36
CA LEU A 93 -17.68 -8.00 -0.99
C LEU A 93 -18.53 -6.72 -1.06
N ALA A 94 -19.81 -6.84 -1.38
CA ALA A 94 -20.73 -5.71 -1.39
C ALA A 94 -20.93 -5.10 0.01
N ALA A 95 -21.02 -5.93 1.05
CA ALA A 95 -21.06 -5.49 2.43
C ALA A 95 -19.78 -4.74 2.83
N PHE A 96 -18.61 -5.28 2.48
CA PHE A 96 -17.32 -4.60 2.68
C PHE A 96 -17.29 -3.22 2.02
N ALA A 97 -17.70 -3.15 0.75
CA ALA A 97 -17.77 -1.89 0.03
C ALA A 97 -18.72 -0.90 0.71
N ALA A 98 -19.88 -1.36 1.18
CA ALA A 98 -20.85 -0.52 1.89
C ALA A 98 -20.31 0.00 3.23
N ASP A 99 -19.65 -0.85 4.03
CA ASP A 99 -19.12 -0.48 5.34
C ASP A 99 -18.01 0.57 5.26
N PHE A 100 -17.25 0.58 4.17
CA PHE A 100 -16.24 1.60 3.89
C PHE A 100 -16.72 2.72 2.96
N GLY A 101 -18.01 2.71 2.56
CA GLY A 101 -18.60 3.70 1.66
C GLY A 101 -17.96 3.74 0.27
N LEU A 102 -17.39 2.63 -0.20
CA LEU A 102 -16.76 2.53 -1.51
C LEU A 102 -17.83 2.54 -2.62
N PRO A 103 -17.68 3.36 -3.67
CA PRO A 103 -18.62 3.38 -4.78
C PRO A 103 -18.54 2.08 -5.60
N SER A 104 -19.66 1.66 -6.19
CA SER A 104 -19.71 0.44 -7.02
C SER A 104 -18.74 0.51 -8.20
N SER A 105 -18.54 1.69 -8.79
CA SER A 105 -17.61 1.92 -9.90
C SER A 105 -16.16 1.57 -9.55
N LEU A 106 -15.76 1.72 -8.29
CA LEU A 106 -14.43 1.33 -7.83
C LEU A 106 -14.30 -0.20 -7.79
N VAL A 107 -15.30 -0.89 -7.25
CA VAL A 107 -15.34 -2.36 -7.19
C VAL A 107 -15.36 -2.96 -8.60
N GLU A 108 -16.22 -2.42 -9.48
CA GLU A 108 -16.31 -2.80 -10.90
C GLU A 108 -14.98 -2.57 -11.61
N GLY A 109 -14.37 -1.39 -11.44
CA GLY A 109 -13.08 -1.08 -12.05
C GLY A 109 -11.94 -2.01 -11.61
N HIS A 110 -11.95 -2.45 -10.34
CA HIS A 110 -11.00 -3.46 -9.85
C HIS A 110 -11.25 -4.82 -10.52
N ARG A 111 -12.51 -5.24 -10.66
CA ARG A 111 -12.86 -6.48 -11.39
C ARG A 111 -12.43 -6.45 -12.85
N GLU A 112 -12.67 -5.34 -13.54
CA GLU A 112 -12.28 -5.19 -14.95
C GLU A 112 -10.76 -5.31 -15.14
N ARG A 113 -9.97 -4.89 -14.16
CA ARG A 113 -8.50 -5.01 -14.15
C ARG A 113 -8.02 -6.38 -13.67
N LEU A 114 -8.89 -7.14 -13.02
CA LEU A 114 -8.62 -8.47 -12.46
C LEU A 114 -9.70 -9.49 -12.93
N PRO A 115 -9.93 -9.64 -14.25
CA PRO A 115 -11.11 -10.34 -14.76
C PRO A 115 -11.15 -11.84 -14.42
N ASP A 116 -9.98 -12.45 -14.24
CA ASP A 116 -9.83 -13.88 -13.92
C ASP A 116 -9.40 -14.12 -12.46
N ALA A 117 -9.31 -13.06 -11.65
CA ALA A 117 -8.86 -13.19 -10.28
C ALA A 117 -9.96 -13.78 -9.37
N PRO A 118 -9.59 -14.61 -8.38
CA PRO A 118 -10.50 -14.99 -7.32
C PRO A 118 -11.10 -13.77 -6.62
N LEU A 119 -12.32 -13.91 -6.11
CA LEU A 119 -13.00 -12.83 -5.38
C LEU A 119 -12.17 -12.28 -4.21
N LEU A 120 -11.45 -13.17 -3.52
CA LEU A 120 -10.54 -12.79 -2.45
C LEU A 120 -9.45 -11.82 -2.96
N ASP A 121 -8.86 -12.06 -4.13
CA ASP A 121 -7.82 -11.20 -4.68
C ASP A 121 -8.37 -9.82 -5.08
N VAL A 122 -9.63 -9.73 -5.54
CA VAL A 122 -10.31 -8.44 -5.78
C VAL A 122 -10.50 -7.67 -4.47
N TYR A 123 -10.95 -8.36 -3.40
CA TYR A 123 -11.08 -7.78 -2.06
C TYR A 123 -9.72 -7.29 -1.53
N LEU A 124 -8.67 -8.10 -1.60
CA LEU A 124 -7.34 -7.73 -1.12
C LEU A 124 -6.74 -6.57 -1.91
N SER A 125 -7.02 -6.48 -3.22
CA SER A 125 -6.64 -5.34 -4.07
C SER A 125 -7.34 -4.06 -3.62
N LEU A 126 -8.66 -4.13 -3.39
CA LEU A 126 -9.43 -2.99 -2.86
C LEU A 126 -8.90 -2.55 -1.50
N TYR A 127 -8.63 -3.51 -0.61
CA TYR A 127 -8.24 -3.16 0.75
C TYR A 127 -6.79 -2.63 0.83
N SER A 128 -5.89 -3.12 -0.01
CA SER A 128 -4.53 -2.57 -0.19
C SER A 128 -4.59 -1.11 -0.64
N GLY A 129 -5.47 -0.81 -1.62
CA GLY A 129 -5.72 0.55 -2.06
C GLY A 129 -6.28 1.41 -0.93
N LEU A 130 -7.30 0.91 -0.24
CA LEU A 130 -8.05 1.64 0.77
C LEU A 130 -7.20 2.02 1.98
N LEU A 131 -6.42 1.12 2.58
CA LEU A 131 -5.70 1.42 3.82
C LEU A 131 -4.29 1.94 3.63
N PHE A 132 -3.63 1.61 2.51
CA PHE A 132 -2.21 1.88 2.35
C PHE A 132 -1.92 2.78 1.15
N ALA A 133 -2.17 2.28 -0.07
CA ALA A 133 -1.64 2.91 -1.27
C ALA A 133 -2.28 4.27 -1.57
N GLU A 134 -3.61 4.38 -1.46
CA GLU A 134 -4.32 5.62 -1.77
C GLU A 134 -4.08 6.67 -0.68
N TYR A 135 -4.14 6.29 0.61
CA TYR A 135 -3.82 7.19 1.72
C TYR A 135 -2.41 7.75 1.63
N SER A 136 -1.41 6.88 1.43
CA SER A 136 -0.01 7.28 1.31
C SER A 136 0.20 8.25 0.15
N THR A 137 -0.47 7.98 -0.98
CA THR A 137 -0.41 8.85 -2.16
C THR A 137 -1.04 10.21 -1.88
N ARG A 138 -2.24 10.25 -1.29
CA ARG A 138 -2.94 11.50 -0.97
C ARG A 138 -2.24 12.32 0.09
N LEU A 139 -1.62 11.67 1.07
CA LEU A 139 -0.80 12.32 2.09
C LEU A 139 0.38 13.06 1.45
N ALA A 140 1.09 12.41 0.53
CA ALA A 140 2.18 13.05 -0.21
C ALA A 140 1.68 14.18 -1.13
N GLU A 141 0.56 13.96 -1.85
CA GLU A 141 -0.06 14.97 -2.71
C GLU A 141 -0.52 16.21 -1.92
N ALA A 142 -1.21 16.03 -0.79
CA ALA A 142 -1.69 17.11 0.07
C ALA A 142 -0.52 17.95 0.60
N HIS A 143 0.55 17.28 1.04
CA HIS A 143 1.76 17.96 1.51
C HIS A 143 2.42 18.80 0.39
N ALA A 144 2.55 18.24 -0.82
CA ALA A 144 3.10 18.95 -1.98
C ALA A 144 2.23 20.15 -2.40
N LEU A 145 0.91 19.96 -2.46
CA LEU A 145 -0.05 21.01 -2.84
C LEU A 145 -0.11 22.14 -1.81
N ALA A 146 0.18 21.87 -0.53
CA ALA A 146 0.30 22.86 0.52
C ALA A 146 1.65 23.62 0.49
N GLY A 147 2.52 23.34 -0.49
CA GLY A 147 3.82 23.99 -0.66
C GLY A 147 5.00 23.28 0.03
N GLY A 148 4.76 22.13 0.66
CA GLY A 148 5.81 21.28 1.20
C GLY A 148 6.52 20.48 0.10
N ARG A 149 7.62 19.81 0.47
CA ARG A 149 8.41 18.99 -0.46
C ARG A 149 8.20 17.52 -0.18
N ALA A 150 7.44 16.84 -1.04
CA ALA A 150 7.14 15.42 -0.91
C ALA A 150 7.72 14.57 -2.04
N PHE A 151 8.20 13.39 -1.71
CA PHE A 151 8.67 12.36 -2.63
C PHE A 151 7.84 11.10 -2.43
N LEU A 152 7.32 10.53 -3.51
CA LEU A 152 6.52 9.31 -3.46
C LEU A 152 7.28 8.15 -4.13
N ALA A 153 7.27 7.01 -3.46
CA ALA A 153 7.78 5.76 -3.97
C ALA A 153 6.75 4.62 -3.84
N ARG A 154 6.92 3.59 -4.66
CA ARG A 154 6.15 2.34 -4.62
C ARG A 154 7.11 1.16 -4.67
N PHE A 155 6.96 0.21 -3.78
CA PHE A 155 7.70 -1.04 -3.83
C PHE A 155 6.91 -2.09 -4.60
N ASP A 156 7.52 -2.64 -5.66
CA ASP A 156 6.86 -3.54 -6.60
C ASP A 156 7.84 -4.61 -7.13
N ARG A 157 8.61 -5.22 -6.22
CA ARG A 157 9.46 -6.35 -6.56
C ARG A 157 8.59 -7.61 -6.69
N ARG A 158 8.65 -8.31 -7.83
CA ARG A 158 7.70 -9.37 -8.22
C ARG A 158 8.31 -10.76 -8.33
N ARG A 159 9.64 -10.88 -8.39
CA ARG A 159 10.33 -12.18 -8.60
C ARG A 159 11.40 -12.49 -7.58
N ASP A 160 11.41 -13.73 -7.07
CA ASP A 160 12.51 -14.25 -6.27
C ASP A 160 13.77 -14.55 -7.09
N ARG A 161 14.86 -14.92 -6.41
CA ARG A 161 16.13 -15.29 -7.05
C ARG A 161 16.04 -16.49 -8.01
N ALA A 162 14.99 -17.31 -7.90
CA ALA A 162 14.72 -18.45 -8.77
C ALA A 162 13.70 -18.09 -9.89
N GLY A 163 13.28 -16.83 -9.97
CA GLY A 163 12.28 -16.34 -10.92
C GLY A 163 10.84 -16.63 -10.53
N GLY A 164 10.60 -17.22 -9.35
CA GLY A 164 9.28 -17.48 -8.79
C GLY A 164 8.56 -16.19 -8.42
N ARG A 165 7.22 -16.20 -8.51
CA ARG A 165 6.40 -15.03 -8.16
C ARG A 165 6.48 -14.78 -6.65
N VAL A 166 6.75 -13.54 -6.28
CA VAL A 166 6.57 -13.04 -4.92
C VAL A 166 5.55 -11.91 -4.93
N ARG A 167 5.15 -11.47 -3.73
CA ARG A 167 4.33 -10.28 -3.58
C ARG A 167 5.13 -9.14 -3.00
N ALA A 168 4.88 -7.95 -3.50
CA ALA A 168 5.26 -6.72 -2.82
C ALA A 168 4.20 -6.41 -1.75
N TRP A 169 4.09 -7.29 -0.75
CA TRP A 169 3.13 -7.16 0.34
C TRP A 169 3.66 -6.30 1.48
N HIS A 170 2.82 -6.07 2.49
CA HIS A 170 3.15 -5.24 3.64
C HIS A 170 4.53 -5.56 4.24
N CYS A 171 5.31 -4.52 4.53
CA CYS A 171 6.67 -4.58 5.08
C CYS A 171 7.74 -5.28 4.22
N ALA A 172 7.46 -5.75 2.99
CA ALA A 172 8.48 -6.37 2.15
C ALA A 172 9.58 -5.40 1.69
N ASP A 173 9.31 -4.10 1.67
CA ASP A 173 10.24 -3.04 1.27
C ASP A 173 11.25 -2.68 2.38
N ILE A 174 10.86 -2.86 3.66
CA ILE A 174 11.67 -2.50 4.83
C ILE A 174 13.06 -3.14 4.78
N PRO A 175 13.22 -4.47 4.57
CA PRO A 175 14.55 -5.06 4.55
C PRO A 175 15.46 -4.52 3.43
N PHE A 176 14.87 -4.12 2.31
CA PHE A 176 15.60 -3.52 1.21
C PHE A 176 16.06 -2.10 1.55
N ALA A 177 15.19 -1.29 2.16
CA ALA A 177 15.51 0.07 2.60
C ALA A 177 16.60 0.10 3.69
N PHE A 178 16.60 -0.89 4.60
CA PHE A 178 17.57 -0.99 5.69
C PHE A 178 18.87 -1.73 5.34
N GLY A 179 18.94 -2.41 4.17
CA GLY A 179 20.16 -3.14 3.79
C GLY A 179 20.42 -4.42 4.58
N ASN A 180 19.39 -4.99 5.20
CA ASN A 180 19.52 -6.13 6.13
C ASN A 180 19.00 -7.46 5.55
N LEU A 181 18.93 -7.61 4.23
CA LEU A 181 18.52 -8.85 3.54
C LEU A 181 19.35 -10.10 3.92
N HIS A 182 20.53 -9.91 4.51
CA HIS A 182 21.36 -11.01 5.02
C HIS A 182 20.77 -11.70 6.26
N GLU A 183 19.83 -11.06 6.96
CA GLU A 183 19.15 -11.64 8.11
C GLU A 183 18.14 -12.70 7.66
N GLU A 184 18.30 -13.94 8.11
CA GLU A 184 17.37 -15.04 7.76
C GLU A 184 15.94 -14.75 8.24
N SER A 185 15.81 -14.00 9.33
CA SER A 185 14.51 -13.62 9.90
C SER A 185 13.64 -12.78 8.96
N VAL A 186 14.20 -12.14 7.92
CA VAL A 186 13.42 -11.35 6.93
C VAL A 186 13.10 -12.13 5.66
N HIS A 187 13.62 -13.34 5.47
CA HIS A 187 13.46 -14.10 4.22
C HIS A 187 12.00 -14.44 3.93
N PHE A 188 11.18 -14.63 4.97
CA PHE A 188 9.75 -14.84 4.79
C PHE A 188 9.07 -13.63 4.13
N LEU A 189 9.51 -12.40 4.42
CA LEU A 189 8.94 -11.17 3.85
C LEU A 189 9.31 -10.97 2.38
N VAL A 190 10.49 -11.44 1.97
CA VAL A 190 11.04 -11.15 0.61
C VAL A 190 10.96 -12.35 -0.34
N GLY A 191 10.31 -13.45 0.10
CA GLY A 191 10.09 -14.64 -0.71
C GLY A 191 11.29 -15.59 -0.79
N GLY A 192 12.03 -15.74 0.31
CA GLY A 192 13.16 -16.66 0.45
C GLY A 192 14.52 -15.95 0.50
N PRO A 193 15.63 -16.72 0.45
CA PRO A 193 16.97 -16.14 0.49
C PRO A 193 17.21 -15.19 -0.69
N PRO A 194 17.79 -13.99 -0.46
CA PRO A 194 17.95 -12.98 -1.50
C PRO A 194 18.97 -13.40 -2.57
N GLY A 195 18.75 -12.92 -3.80
CA GLY A 195 19.68 -13.04 -4.93
C GLY A 195 20.49 -11.77 -5.18
N ALA A 196 21.34 -11.78 -6.21
CA ALA A 196 22.14 -10.62 -6.60
C ALA A 196 21.28 -9.40 -6.99
N ALA A 197 20.16 -9.64 -7.70
CA ALA A 197 19.20 -8.61 -8.07
C ALA A 197 18.55 -7.94 -6.85
N ASP A 198 18.28 -8.70 -5.79
CA ASP A 198 17.73 -8.18 -4.54
C ASP A 198 18.75 -7.30 -3.80
N GLN A 199 20.02 -7.73 -3.78
CA GLN A 199 21.11 -6.97 -3.17
C GLN A 199 21.38 -5.66 -3.92
N GLU A 200 21.26 -5.64 -5.25
CA GLU A 200 21.33 -4.40 -6.03
C GLU A 200 20.13 -3.49 -5.71
N LEU A 201 18.91 -4.01 -5.72
CA LEU A 201 17.72 -3.23 -5.35
C LEU A 201 17.83 -2.62 -3.95
N SER A 202 18.28 -3.42 -2.96
CA SER A 202 18.50 -2.94 -1.60
C SER A 202 19.56 -1.85 -1.53
N ARG A 203 20.67 -1.95 -2.27
CA ARG A 203 21.67 -0.87 -2.33
C ARG A 203 21.12 0.42 -2.92
N ARG A 204 20.24 0.34 -3.94
CA ARG A 204 19.59 1.53 -4.51
C ARG A 204 18.62 2.17 -3.52
N MET A 205 17.79 1.37 -2.84
CA MET A 205 16.87 1.86 -1.82
C MET A 205 17.61 2.47 -0.63
N ALA A 206 18.54 1.73 0.00
CA ALA A 206 19.31 2.24 1.12
C ALA A 206 20.04 3.56 0.81
N ARG A 207 20.58 3.70 -0.42
CA ARG A 207 21.20 4.95 -0.88
C ARG A 207 20.19 6.10 -0.99
N ALA A 208 19.00 5.84 -1.54
CA ALA A 208 17.96 6.86 -1.65
C ALA A 208 17.47 7.35 -0.28
N TRP A 209 17.22 6.43 0.66
CA TRP A 209 16.83 6.80 2.03
C TRP A 209 17.95 7.54 2.77
N ALA A 210 19.20 7.11 2.63
CA ALA A 210 20.34 7.81 3.22
C ALA A 210 20.55 9.20 2.61
N GLY A 211 20.40 9.33 1.28
CA GLY A 211 20.49 10.61 0.57
C GLY A 211 19.41 11.60 0.99
N PHE A 212 18.17 11.12 1.15
CA PHE A 212 17.07 11.92 1.68
C PHE A 212 17.34 12.36 3.12
N ALA A 213 17.70 11.43 4.01
CA ALA A 213 17.96 11.76 5.41
C ALA A 213 19.12 12.76 5.59
N ALA A 214 20.16 12.66 4.75
CA ALA A 214 21.34 13.53 4.85
C ALA A 214 21.15 14.89 4.17
N HIS A 215 20.40 14.94 3.07
CA HIS A 215 20.43 16.08 2.14
C HIS A 215 19.06 16.51 1.61
N GLY A 216 17.97 15.81 1.94
CA GLY A 216 16.66 16.04 1.34
C GLY A 216 16.52 15.51 -0.10
N GLU A 217 17.53 14.77 -0.59
CA GLU A 217 17.61 14.35 -2.00
C GLU A 217 17.64 12.81 -2.13
N PRO A 218 16.49 12.16 -2.46
CA PRO A 218 16.44 10.72 -2.64
C PRO A 218 16.87 10.26 -4.05
N GLY A 219 17.15 11.18 -4.96
CA GLY A 219 17.59 10.88 -6.33
C GLY A 219 16.48 10.82 -7.38
N TRP A 220 15.31 11.41 -7.11
CA TRP A 220 14.28 11.72 -8.11
C TRP A 220 13.60 13.04 -7.76
N ALA A 221 12.80 13.58 -8.69
CA ALA A 221 12.10 14.85 -8.47
C ALA A 221 10.99 14.72 -7.42
N PRO A 222 10.76 15.74 -6.57
CA PRO A 222 9.58 15.76 -5.70
C PRO A 222 8.30 15.83 -6.53
N LEU A 223 7.17 15.57 -5.88
CA LEU A 223 5.85 15.79 -6.47
C LEU A 223 5.67 17.28 -6.80
N ASP A 224 5.27 17.56 -8.04
CA ASP A 224 4.95 18.88 -8.57
C ASP A 224 3.44 19.05 -8.87
N GLY A 225 2.63 18.05 -8.48
CA GLY A 225 1.20 17.98 -8.68
C GLY A 225 0.63 16.61 -8.24
N PRO A 226 -0.61 16.27 -8.63
CA PRO A 226 -1.18 14.96 -8.35
C PRO A 226 -0.30 13.83 -8.89
N ALA A 227 -0.08 12.78 -8.10
CA ALA A 227 0.80 11.68 -8.44
C ALA A 227 0.23 10.89 -9.64
N GLY A 228 0.74 11.18 -10.84
CA GLY A 228 0.60 10.35 -12.04
C GLY A 228 1.82 9.45 -12.20
N GLY A 229 1.66 8.32 -12.89
CA GLY A 229 2.79 7.42 -13.19
C GLY A 229 3.81 8.09 -14.12
N GLY A 230 4.78 8.80 -13.55
CA GLY A 230 5.80 9.59 -14.25
C GLY A 230 7.10 9.71 -13.46
N GLU A 231 7.98 10.64 -13.86
CA GLU A 231 9.32 10.84 -13.27
C GLU A 231 9.32 11.22 -11.77
N THR A 232 8.17 11.68 -11.25
CA THR A 232 8.00 12.14 -9.87
C THR A 232 7.62 11.03 -8.89
N VAL A 233 7.28 9.83 -9.38
CA VAL A 233 6.98 8.65 -8.54
C VAL A 233 8.03 7.57 -8.80
N ARG A 234 8.82 7.23 -7.79
CA ARG A 234 9.82 6.15 -7.87
C ARG A 234 9.13 4.80 -7.74
N VAL A 235 9.31 3.90 -8.71
CA VAL A 235 8.91 2.50 -8.56
C VAL A 235 10.14 1.64 -8.33
N TRP A 236 10.16 0.89 -7.24
CA TRP A 236 11.24 0.00 -6.84
C TRP A 236 11.01 -1.41 -7.37
N ARG A 237 11.78 -1.76 -8.39
CA ARG A 237 11.84 -3.07 -9.06
C ARG A 237 13.29 -3.48 -9.20
N THR A 238 13.57 -4.75 -9.38
CA THR A 238 14.91 -5.18 -9.81
C THR A 238 15.22 -4.63 -11.22
N GLU A 239 16.50 -4.49 -11.58
CA GLU A 239 16.88 -3.98 -12.91
C GLU A 239 16.33 -4.87 -14.04
N GLU A 240 16.24 -6.18 -13.79
CA GLU A 240 15.66 -7.15 -14.72
C GLU A 240 14.16 -6.89 -14.95
N GLU A 241 13.42 -6.59 -13.88
CA GLU A 241 12.00 -6.23 -13.94
C GLU A 241 11.78 -4.88 -14.62
N GLU A 242 12.63 -3.87 -14.31
CA GLU A 242 12.61 -2.56 -14.97
C GLU A 242 12.85 -2.70 -16.48
N ALA A 243 13.83 -3.51 -16.89
CA ALA A 243 14.14 -3.79 -18.29
C ALA A 243 13.00 -4.54 -19.00
N ALA A 244 12.40 -5.53 -18.34
CA ALA A 244 11.27 -6.28 -18.87
C ALA A 244 10.04 -5.38 -19.09
N ASP A 245 9.76 -4.46 -18.16
CA ASP A 245 8.67 -3.49 -18.31
C ASP A 245 8.95 -2.47 -19.41
N ALA A 246 10.19 -1.99 -19.54
CA ALA A 246 10.59 -1.10 -20.62
C ALA A 246 10.40 -1.75 -22.00
N ALA A 247 10.71 -3.05 -22.13
CA ALA A 247 10.50 -3.81 -23.36
C ALA A 247 9.01 -4.03 -23.71
N ARG A 248 8.13 -4.07 -22.70
CA ARG A 248 6.67 -4.22 -22.89
C ARG A 248 5.97 -2.91 -23.27
N ARG A 249 6.58 -1.74 -23.01
CA ARG A 249 5.98 -0.44 -23.38
C ARG A 249 5.93 -0.31 -24.91
N PRO A 250 4.77 -0.04 -25.51
CA PRO A 250 4.66 0.12 -26.95
C PRO A 250 5.39 1.41 -27.37
N GLY A 251 6.64 1.28 -27.83
CA GLY A 251 7.44 2.44 -28.24
C GLY A 251 8.87 2.19 -28.72
N GLY A 252 9.42 0.97 -28.66
CA GLY A 252 10.79 0.69 -29.11
C GLY A 252 10.92 -0.62 -29.89
N ALA A 253 11.05 -0.49 -31.22
CA ALA A 253 11.48 -1.51 -32.20
C ALA A 253 10.49 -2.59 -32.70
N ARG A 254 10.08 -2.35 -33.96
CA ARG A 254 9.71 -3.24 -35.10
C ARG A 254 8.80 -4.45 -34.88
N ARG A 255 7.64 -4.35 -35.54
CA ARG A 255 6.76 -5.47 -35.95
C ARG A 255 7.55 -6.57 -36.66
N ALA A 256 7.40 -7.80 -36.19
CA ALA A 256 7.45 -9.01 -37.00
C ALA A 256 6.55 -10.09 -36.35
N ASP A 257 5.60 -10.54 -37.16
CA ASP A 257 4.82 -11.78 -37.14
C ASP A 257 3.96 -12.21 -35.94
N GLY A 258 2.74 -12.59 -36.33
CA GLY A 258 1.67 -13.02 -35.45
C GLY A 258 1.91 -14.41 -34.90
N VAL A 259 1.94 -14.48 -33.57
CA VAL A 259 1.66 -15.67 -32.78
C VAL A 259 0.85 -15.19 -31.58
N ARG A 260 -0.32 -15.79 -31.35
CA ARG A 260 -1.10 -15.55 -30.12
C ARG A 260 -0.21 -15.90 -28.92
N ARG A 261 0.11 -14.91 -28.10
CA ARG A 261 0.81 -15.11 -26.84
C ARG A 261 -0.17 -14.88 -25.69
N VAL A 262 -0.37 -15.94 -24.92
CA VAL A 262 -0.91 -15.93 -23.56
C VAL A 262 0.13 -15.25 -22.66
N GLU A 263 -0.33 -14.68 -21.55
CA GLU A 263 0.37 -13.85 -20.56
C GLU A 263 0.32 -12.35 -20.85
N ASP A 264 -0.69 -11.69 -20.28
CA ASP A 264 -0.82 -10.25 -20.27
C ASP A 264 -0.91 -9.77 -18.82
N ASP A 265 0.24 -9.60 -18.19
CA ASP A 265 0.43 -8.85 -16.94
C ASP A 265 0.39 -7.35 -17.27
N ARG A 266 -0.79 -6.95 -17.76
CA ARG A 266 -1.03 -5.74 -18.55
C ARG A 266 -1.00 -4.50 -17.65
N GLY A 267 0.17 -3.94 -17.38
CA GLY A 267 0.34 -2.53 -16.96
C GLY A 267 -0.58 -2.05 -15.82
N ALA A 268 -0.83 -2.89 -14.82
CA ALA A 268 -1.96 -2.72 -13.89
C ALA A 268 -1.80 -1.54 -12.90
N GLU A 269 -0.59 -1.09 -12.61
CA GLU A 269 -0.35 -0.08 -11.56
C GLU A 269 -0.83 1.33 -11.88
N HIS A 270 -0.76 1.73 -13.15
CA HIS A 270 -1.30 3.03 -13.55
C HIS A 270 -2.83 2.98 -13.53
N GLY A 271 -3.40 1.81 -13.87
CA GLY A 271 -4.84 1.63 -13.96
C GLY A 271 -5.57 1.75 -12.62
N PHE A 272 -5.03 1.20 -11.52
CA PHE A 272 -5.75 1.21 -10.24
C PHE A 272 -5.80 2.61 -9.61
N ARG A 273 -4.72 3.40 -9.70
CA ARG A 273 -4.70 4.76 -9.13
C ARG A 273 -5.77 5.65 -9.75
N ASP A 274 -6.03 5.53 -11.04
CA ASP A 274 -7.05 6.31 -11.73
C ASP A 274 -8.47 6.00 -11.21
N LEU A 275 -8.74 4.75 -10.84
CA LEU A 275 -9.99 4.37 -10.18
C LEU A 275 -10.15 5.09 -8.84
N TRP A 276 -9.12 5.02 -7.98
CA TRP A 276 -9.15 5.63 -6.66
C TRP A 276 -9.23 7.17 -6.71
N ARG A 277 -8.61 7.79 -7.73
CA ARG A 277 -8.68 9.24 -7.93
C ARG A 277 -10.11 9.70 -8.21
N THR A 278 -10.84 8.92 -9.00
CA THR A 278 -12.20 9.24 -9.46
C THR A 278 -13.30 8.69 -8.55
N ALA A 279 -12.99 7.73 -7.68
CA ALA A 279 -13.93 7.12 -6.75
C ALA A 279 -14.50 8.11 -5.73
N GLY A 280 -13.74 9.16 -5.37
CA GLY A 280 -14.13 10.07 -4.28
C GLY A 280 -14.14 9.32 -2.94
N LEU A 281 -13.05 9.38 -2.19
CA LEU A 281 -12.98 8.68 -0.90
C LEU A 281 -13.92 9.33 0.13
N PRO A 282 -14.74 8.54 0.85
CA PRO A 282 -15.54 9.04 1.97
C PRO A 282 -14.69 9.58 3.12
N LEU A 283 -13.50 9.01 3.32
CA LEU A 283 -12.57 9.35 4.41
C LEU A 283 -11.90 10.72 4.25
N LEU A 284 -12.34 11.50 3.26
CA LEU A 284 -11.85 12.84 2.91
C LEU A 284 -12.96 13.82 2.57
N ALA A 285 -14.22 13.43 2.73
CA ALA A 285 -15.32 14.37 2.72
C ALA A 285 -15.54 14.83 4.18
N PRO A 286 -15.58 16.14 4.45
CA PRO A 286 -15.88 16.65 5.79
C PRO A 286 -17.29 16.23 6.27
#